data_AF-A0A7V1TUF3-F1
#
_entry.id   AF-A0A7V1TUF3-F1
#
_cell.length_a   1.000
_cell.length_b   1.000
_cell.length_c   1.000
_cell.angle_alpha   90.00
_cell.angle_beta   90.00
_cell.angle_gamma   90.00
#
_symmetry.space_group_name_H-M   'P 1'
#
loop_
_entity.id
_entity.type
_entity.pdbx_description
1 polymer ?
#
loop_
_entity_poly.entity_id
_entity_poly.type
_entity_poly.pdbx_seq_one_letter_code
_entity_poly.pdbx_strand_id
1 'polypeptide(L)'
;MNFTLYQFDYAEQNVREQYRSDSVIFCNIVNTYGLKIDTVLRDQVLARVEKLDRAVYTGFVMPKLEPVKNNKGEIVDVKILYPLDLGKQMLEYSAFTKKEKEKALHVLGIQQ
;
A
#
# COMPACT_ATOMS: atom_id res chain seq x y z
N MET A 1 29.53 -43.41 9.67
CA MET A 1 29.90 -42.79 8.38
C MET A 1 28.63 -42.30 7.72
N ASN A 2 28.52 -40.97 7.58
CA ASN A 2 27.25 -40.25 7.47
C ASN A 2 26.69 -40.20 6.03
N PHE A 3 26.16 -41.32 5.55
CA PHE A 3 25.49 -41.40 4.25
C PHE A 3 24.25 -40.49 4.17
N THR A 4 23.56 -40.29 5.29
CA THR A 4 22.38 -39.41 5.38
C THR A 4 22.75 -37.93 5.28
N LEU A 5 23.83 -37.47 5.93
CA LEU A 5 24.28 -36.08 5.80
C LEU A 5 24.68 -35.73 4.35
N TYR A 6 25.31 -36.67 3.64
CA TYR A 6 25.71 -36.45 2.25
C TYR A 6 24.51 -36.29 1.30
N GLN A 7 23.44 -37.06 1.53
CA GLN A 7 22.20 -36.95 0.75
C GLN A 7 21.46 -35.63 1.03
N PHE A 8 21.48 -35.14 2.28
CA PHE A 8 20.93 -33.84 2.65
C PHE A 8 21.73 -32.68 2.04
N ASP A 9 23.06 -32.71 2.11
CA ASP A 9 23.92 -31.68 1.49
C ASP A 9 23.73 -31.62 -0.03
N TYR A 10 23.56 -32.78 -0.69
CA TYR A 10 23.28 -32.84 -2.13
C TYR A 10 21.92 -32.24 -2.51
N ALA A 11 20.89 -32.51 -1.70
CA ALA A 11 19.55 -31.96 -1.93
C ALA A 11 19.54 -30.43 -1.75
N GLU A 12 20.23 -29.90 -0.73
CA GLU A 12 20.35 -28.45 -0.55
C GLU A 12 21.12 -27.77 -1.69
N GLN A 13 22.20 -28.40 -2.18
CA GLN A 13 22.95 -27.87 -3.32
C GLN A 13 22.10 -27.80 -4.60
N ASN A 14 21.33 -28.86 -4.89
CA ASN A 14 20.44 -28.88 -6.05
C ASN A 14 19.34 -27.81 -5.97
N VAL A 15 18.74 -27.62 -4.79
CA VAL A 15 17.73 -26.56 -4.58
C VAL A 15 18.36 -25.18 -4.77
N ARG A 16 19.57 -24.95 -4.23
CA ARG A 16 20.29 -23.67 -4.40
C ARG A 16 20.65 -23.38 -5.86
N GLU A 17 21.10 -24.39 -6.60
CA GLU A 17 21.44 -24.28 -8.02
C GLU A 17 20.19 -23.95 -8.86
N GLN A 18 19.06 -24.60 -8.56
CA GLN A 18 17.79 -24.35 -9.25
C GLN A 18 17.25 -22.94 -8.98
N TYR A 19 17.22 -22.50 -7.72
CA TYR A 19 16.83 -21.12 -7.38
C TYR A 19 17.75 -20.07 -8.02
N ARG A 20 19.06 -20.36 -8.10
CA ARG A 20 20.02 -19.49 -8.78
C ARG A 20 19.69 -19.39 -10.27
N SER A 21 19.45 -20.51 -10.94
CA SER A 21 19.05 -20.55 -12.34
C SER A 21 17.78 -19.73 -12.62
N ASP A 22 16.73 -19.95 -11.82
CA ASP A 22 15.44 -19.27 -11.98
C ASP A 22 15.56 -17.75 -11.79
N SER A 23 16.40 -17.30 -10.85
CA SER A 23 16.66 -15.87 -10.63
C SER A 23 17.36 -15.20 -11.83
N VAL A 24 18.28 -15.90 -12.49
CA VAL A 24 18.99 -15.40 -13.68
C VAL A 24 18.03 -15.33 -14.88
N ILE A 25 17.15 -16.33 -15.04
CA ILE A 25 16.12 -16.33 -16.08
C ILE A 25 15.18 -15.15 -15.88
N PHE A 26 14.67 -14.96 -14.66
CA PHE A 26 13.78 -13.84 -14.35
C PHE A 26 14.44 -12.49 -14.63
N CYS A 27 15.69 -12.31 -14.18
CA CYS A 27 16.48 -11.10 -14.44
C CYS A 27 16.63 -10.83 -15.94
N ASN A 28 16.89 -11.86 -16.75
CA ASN A 28 17.03 -11.74 -18.20
C ASN A 28 15.71 -11.33 -18.88
N ILE A 29 14.58 -11.88 -18.44
CA ILE A 29 13.26 -11.50 -18.98
C ILE A 29 12.96 -10.03 -18.68
N VAL A 30 13.17 -9.60 -17.43
CA VAL A 30 12.95 -8.21 -17.02
C VAL A 30 13.88 -7.25 -17.77
N ASN A 31 15.17 -7.59 -17.91
CA ASN A 31 16.12 -6.74 -18.63
C ASN A 31 15.84 -6.65 -20.14
N THR A 32 15.33 -7.73 -20.73
CA THR A 32 15.06 -7.77 -22.18
C THR A 32 13.77 -7.03 -22.54
N TYR A 33 12.71 -7.24 -21.75
CA TYR A 33 11.36 -6.81 -22.11
C TYR A 33 10.78 -5.72 -21.20
N GLY A 34 11.20 -5.66 -19.93
CA GLY A 34 10.61 -4.75 -18.94
C GLY A 34 11.25 -3.37 -18.86
N LEU A 35 12.53 -3.24 -19.23
CA LEU A 35 13.31 -2.00 -19.03
C LEU A 35 13.52 -1.17 -20.30
N LYS A 36 13.43 -1.77 -21.48
CA LYS A 36 13.67 -1.06 -22.75
C LYS A 36 12.41 -0.31 -23.15
N ILE A 37 12.41 1.00 -22.93
CA ILE A 37 11.32 1.90 -23.32
C ILE A 37 11.74 2.66 -24.57
N ASP A 38 10.93 2.60 -25.62
CA ASP A 38 11.06 3.45 -26.80
C ASP A 38 10.68 4.89 -26.43
N THR A 39 11.65 5.79 -26.50
CA THR A 39 11.48 7.20 -26.12
C THR A 39 10.58 7.97 -27.08
N VAL A 40 10.57 7.61 -28.38
CA VAL A 40 9.72 8.26 -29.37
C VAL A 40 8.25 7.96 -29.09
N LEU A 41 7.94 6.70 -28.78
CA LEU A 41 6.59 6.30 -28.41
C LEU A 41 6.17 6.91 -27.08
N ARG A 42 7.06 6.94 -26.09
CA ARG A 42 6.83 7.59 -24.78
C ARG A 42 6.43 9.05 -24.96
N ASP A 43 7.18 9.81 -25.75
CA ASP A 43 6.96 11.24 -25.95
C ASP A 43 5.65 11.50 -26.70
N GLN A 44 5.29 10.63 -27.66
CA GLN A 44 3.99 10.67 -28.33
C GLN A 44 2.82 10.44 -27.34
N VAL A 45 2.97 9.49 -26.42
CA VAL A 45 1.95 9.20 -25.40
C VAL A 45 1.85 10.36 -24.41
N LEU A 46 2.99 10.93 -23.96
CA LEU A 46 3.00 12.12 -23.10
C LEU A 46 2.27 13.30 -23.75
N ALA A 47 2.58 13.63 -24.99
CA ALA A 47 1.91 14.71 -25.72
C ALA A 47 0.40 14.49 -25.95
N ARG A 48 -0.06 13.23 -25.91
CA ARG A 48 -1.50 12.90 -25.95
C ARG A 48 -2.12 13.05 -24.58
N VAL A 49 -1.49 12.51 -23.54
CA VAL A 49 -1.98 12.55 -22.17
C VAL A 49 -2.01 13.99 -21.65
N GLU A 50 -1.04 14.85 -21.98
CA GLU A 50 -1.05 16.28 -21.62
C GLU A 50 -2.27 17.04 -22.15
N LYS A 51 -2.83 16.61 -23.29
CA LYS A 51 -4.08 17.21 -23.83
C LYS A 51 -5.31 16.80 -23.03
N LEU A 52 -5.24 15.67 -22.33
CA LEU A 52 -6.24 15.26 -21.36
C LEU A 52 -5.80 15.84 -20.02
N ASP A 53 -6.23 17.07 -19.71
CA ASP A 53 -6.01 17.75 -18.43
C ASP A 53 -6.65 16.97 -17.26
N ARG A 54 -6.06 15.82 -16.94
CA ARG A 54 -6.53 14.84 -15.97
C ARG A 54 -5.38 14.49 -15.05
N ALA A 55 -5.67 14.50 -13.76
CA ALA A 55 -4.73 14.02 -12.76
C ALA A 55 -4.33 12.56 -13.06
N VAL A 56 -3.02 12.33 -13.22
CA VAL A 56 -2.43 11.00 -13.45
C VAL A 56 -2.64 10.09 -12.24
N TYR A 57 -2.83 10.68 -11.06
CA TYR A 57 -3.11 9.97 -9.82
C TYR A 57 -4.49 10.36 -9.30
N THR A 58 -5.35 9.36 -9.17
CA THR A 58 -6.67 9.51 -8.56
C THR A 58 -6.58 9.08 -7.09
N GLY A 59 -6.82 10.01 -6.18
CA GLY A 59 -7.05 9.70 -4.76
C GLY A 59 -8.54 9.50 -4.50
N PHE A 60 -8.88 8.52 -3.67
CA PHE A 60 -10.25 8.36 -3.17
C PHE A 60 -10.37 9.04 -1.80
N VAL A 61 -11.40 9.87 -1.64
CA VAL A 61 -11.77 10.47 -0.36
C VAL A 61 -12.72 9.50 0.34
N MET A 62 -12.40 9.09 1.57
CA MET A 62 -13.23 8.14 2.30
C MET A 62 -14.50 8.84 2.81
N PRO A 63 -15.67 8.19 2.73
CA PRO A 63 -16.89 8.77 3.26
C PRO A 63 -16.82 8.89 4.79
N LYS A 64 -17.40 9.95 5.31
CA LYS A 64 -17.53 10.19 6.75
C LYS A 64 -18.80 9.50 7.25
N LEU A 65 -18.65 8.71 8.32
CA LEU A 65 -19.74 8.00 8.96
C LEU A 65 -20.15 8.75 10.23
N GLU A 66 -21.39 9.20 10.31
CA GLU A 66 -21.94 9.85 11.50
C GLU A 66 -23.02 8.95 12.14
N PRO A 67 -22.81 8.48 13.38
CA PRO A 67 -23.79 7.65 14.07
C PRO A 67 -24.97 8.52 14.53
N VAL A 68 -26.18 8.19 14.08
CA VAL A 68 -27.43 8.77 14.56
C VAL A 68 -27.86 8.01 15.82
N LYS A 69 -27.91 8.69 16.96
CA LYS A 69 -28.29 8.12 18.26
C LYS A 69 -29.73 8.49 18.65
N ASN A 70 -30.47 7.59 19.27
CA ASN A 70 -31.76 7.92 19.89
C ASN A 70 -31.60 8.62 21.26
N ASN A 71 -32.71 9.02 21.88
CA ASN A 71 -32.75 9.64 23.21
C ASN A 71 -32.21 8.75 24.36
N LYS A 72 -32.00 7.45 24.14
CA LYS A 72 -31.40 6.50 25.07
C LYS A 72 -29.90 6.25 24.79
N GLY A 73 -29.32 6.91 23.79
CA GLY A 73 -27.91 6.79 23.43
C GLY A 73 -27.56 5.60 22.53
N GLU A 74 -28.55 4.83 22.08
CA GLU A 74 -28.38 3.68 21.17
C GLU A 74 -28.23 4.16 19.72
N ILE A 75 -27.34 3.53 18.95
CA ILE A 75 -27.12 3.84 17.53
C ILE A 75 -28.29 3.26 16.74
N VAL A 76 -29.08 4.12 16.10
CA VAL A 76 -30.26 3.73 15.31
C VAL A 76 -29.96 3.67 13.82
N ASP A 77 -29.06 4.53 13.34
CA ASP A 77 -28.70 4.62 11.93
C ASP A 77 -27.29 5.21 11.77
N VAL A 78 -26.68 5.02 10.60
CA VAL A 78 -25.37 5.59 10.25
C VAL A 78 -25.51 6.39 8.98
N LYS A 79 -25.36 7.71 9.08
CA LYS A 79 -25.37 8.59 7.90
C LYS A 79 -24.00 8.60 7.24
N ILE A 80 -24.00 8.39 5.92
CA ILE A 80 -22.79 8.40 5.09
C ILE A 80 -22.73 9.75 4.37
N LEU A 81 -21.73 10.55 4.70
CA LEU A 81 -21.45 11.84 4.08
C LEU A 81 -20.26 11.69 3.13
N TYR A 82 -20.35 12.29 1.95
CA TYR A 82 -19.27 12.29 0.95
C TYR A 82 -18.67 13.69 0.81
N PRO A 83 -17.89 14.16 1.80
CA PRO A 83 -17.12 15.39 1.63
C PRO A 83 -16.04 15.07 0.61
N LEU A 84 -16.19 15.46 -0.66
CA LEU A 84 -15.25 15.20 -1.77
C LEU A 84 -13.94 16.02 -1.63
N ASP A 85 -13.44 16.20 -0.40
CA ASP A 85 -12.28 17.03 -0.06
C ASP A 85 -11.25 16.22 0.74
N LEU A 86 -10.17 15.84 0.05
CA LEU A 86 -9.05 15.09 0.62
C LEU A 86 -8.29 15.91 1.67
N GLY A 87 -8.12 17.22 1.45
CA GLY A 87 -7.36 18.07 2.35
C GLY A 87 -8.00 18.14 3.73
N LYS A 88 -9.32 18.33 3.75
CA LYS A 88 -10.10 18.30 4.99
C LYS A 88 -10.05 16.93 5.67
N GLN A 89 -10.15 15.83 4.92
CA GLN A 89 -10.07 14.48 5.48
C GLN A 89 -8.71 14.21 6.14
N MET A 90 -7.60 14.61 5.50
CA MET A 90 -6.26 14.42 6.06
C MET A 90 -6.04 15.24 7.34
N LEU A 91 -6.59 16.46 7.41
CA LEU A 91 -6.56 17.28 8.62
C LEU A 91 -7.39 16.67 9.76
N GLU A 92 -8.60 16.16 9.46
CA GLU A 92 -9.45 15.47 10.44
C GLU A 92 -8.76 14.22 11.01
N TYR A 93 -8.14 13.39 10.17
CA TYR A 93 -7.40 12.22 10.61
C TYR A 93 -6.19 12.57 11.47
N SER A 94 -5.43 13.58 11.06
CA SER A 94 -4.28 14.07 11.83
C SER A 94 -4.68 14.55 13.22
N ALA A 95 -5.84 15.21 13.34
CA ALA A 95 -6.38 15.64 14.62
C ALA A 95 -6.88 14.46 15.48
N PHE A 96 -7.53 13.47 14.87
CA PHE A 96 -8.00 12.27 15.56
C PHE A 96 -6.85 11.47 16.17
N THR A 97 -5.80 11.21 15.40
CA THR A 97 -4.63 10.47 15.89
C THR A 97 -3.91 11.16 17.04
N LYS A 98 -3.84 12.51 17.05
CA LYS A 98 -3.27 13.26 18.18
C LYS A 98 -4.10 13.08 19.46
N LYS A 99 -5.43 13.19 19.34
CA LYS A 99 -6.37 13.00 20.46
C LYS A 99 -6.33 11.59 21.04
N GLU A 100 -6.23 10.57 20.19
CA GLU A 100 -6.12 9.18 20.64
C GLU A 100 -4.76 8.89 21.27
N LYS A 101 -3.68 9.47 20.75
CA LYS A 101 -2.35 9.37 21.35
C LYS A 101 -2.30 10.01 22.74
N GLU A 102 -2.95 11.17 22.93
CA GLU A 102 -3.08 11.82 24.25
C GLU A 102 -3.91 11.00 25.23
N LYS A 103 -5.02 10.40 24.78
CA LYS A 103 -5.82 9.48 25.59
C LYS A 103 -5.05 8.21 25.95
N ALA A 104 -4.32 7.62 25.01
CA ALA A 104 -3.49 6.45 25.24
C ALA A 104 -2.34 6.76 26.21
N LEU A 105 -1.75 7.96 26.11
CA LEU A 105 -0.71 8.42 27.03
C LEU A 105 -1.23 8.61 28.46
N HIS A 106 -2.47 9.10 28.60
CA HIS A 106 -3.12 9.22 29.91
C HIS A 106 -3.48 7.84 30.52
N VAL A 107 -3.87 6.87 29.70
CA VAL A 107 -4.18 5.49 30.14
C VAL A 107 -2.92 4.70 30.53
N LEU A 108 -1.77 4.98 29.91
CA LEU A 108 -0.49 4.31 30.19
C LEU A 108 0.28 4.86 31.41
N GLY A 109 -0.31 5.79 32.18
CA GLY A 109 0.20 6.15 33.50
C GLY A 109 1.55 6.88 33.51
N ILE A 110 1.97 7.51 32.42
CA ILE A 110 3.12 8.43 32.43
C ILE A 110 2.57 9.84 32.61
N GLN A 111 2.36 10.23 33.86
CA GLN A 111 2.29 11.65 34.21
C GLN A 111 3.68 12.26 33.96
N GLN A 112 3.71 13.43 33.33
CA GLN A 112 4.92 14.27 33.29
C GLN A 112 5.37 14.63 34.71
#